data_AF-A0A0R2HXD7-F1
#
_entry.id   AF-A0A0R2HXD7-F1
#
_cell.length_a   1.000
_cell.length_b   1.000
_cell.length_c   1.000
_cell.angle_alpha   90.00
_cell.angle_beta   90.00
_cell.angle_gamma   90.00
#
_symmetry.space_group_name_H-M   'P 1'
#
loop_
_entity.id
_entity.type
_entity.pdbx_description
1 polymer ?
#
loop_
_entity_poly.entity_id
_entity_poly.type
_entity_poly.pdbx_seq_one_letter_code
_entity_poly.pdbx_strand_id
1 'polypeptide(L)'
;MERHKNYEMKDIDLMTGEKFEHYFANLLRKSNYKKVRVTQYQGDQGIDVLAHNEDKKMGYQCKRYKKNVGNKAVQEAHAGKSYYGLDEVYVVTNSYFTKSAKELAVKTGVCLIDRDSLYKMIKSVKRNLSE
;
A
#
# COMPACT_ATOMS: atom_id res chain seq x y z
N MET A 1 16.33 6.36 -18.16
CA MET A 1 15.25 7.27 -17.70
C MET A 1 13.93 6.65 -18.10
N GLU A 2 13.22 6.04 -17.16
CA GLU A 2 12.00 5.29 -17.46
C GLU A 2 10.83 6.29 -17.63
N ARG A 3 10.34 6.42 -18.87
CA ARG A 3 9.22 7.31 -19.24
C ARG A 3 8.04 7.08 -18.28
N HIS A 4 7.50 8.16 -17.72
CA HIS A 4 6.37 8.13 -16.80
C HIS A 4 5.14 7.45 -17.42
N LYS A 5 4.98 6.14 -17.18
CA LYS A 5 3.74 5.44 -17.55
C LYS A 5 2.62 5.89 -16.62
N ASN A 6 1.58 6.46 -17.21
CA ASN A 6 0.32 6.76 -16.54
C ASN A 6 -0.47 5.45 -16.39
N TYR A 7 -0.25 4.73 -15.30
CA TYR A 7 -1.02 3.52 -15.01
C TYR A 7 -2.47 3.86 -14.63
N GLU A 8 -3.40 3.11 -15.20
CA GLU A 8 -4.80 3.01 -14.78
C GLU A 8 -5.00 1.76 -13.92
N MET A 9 -6.16 1.65 -13.26
CA MET A 9 -6.47 0.46 -12.43
C MET A 9 -6.37 -0.84 -13.23
N LYS A 10 -6.78 -0.83 -14.51
CA LYS A 10 -6.66 -1.99 -15.41
C LYS A 10 -5.21 -2.46 -15.61
N ASP A 11 -4.25 -1.54 -15.59
CA ASP A 11 -2.84 -1.89 -15.73
C ASP A 11 -2.31 -2.51 -14.43
N ILE A 12 -2.76 -1.97 -13.28
CA ILE A 12 -2.45 -2.51 -11.94
C ILE A 12 -2.99 -3.94 -11.80
N ASP A 13 -4.17 -4.22 -12.34
CA ASP A 13 -4.80 -5.54 -12.30
C ASP A 13 -3.98 -6.62 -13.05
N LEU A 14 -3.08 -6.20 -13.95
CA LEU A 14 -2.18 -7.06 -14.71
C LEU A 14 -0.76 -7.16 -14.11
N MET A 15 -0.45 -6.43 -13.04
CA MET A 15 0.87 -6.45 -12.40
C MET A 15 1.11 -7.74 -11.59
N THR A 16 2.38 -8.13 -11.46
CA THR A 16 2.79 -9.07 -10.41
C THR A 16 2.69 -8.40 -9.02
N GLY A 17 2.77 -9.19 -7.94
CA GLY A 17 2.78 -8.62 -6.58
C GLY A 17 3.95 -7.65 -6.37
N GLU A 18 5.16 -8.11 -6.68
CA GLU A 18 6.38 -7.32 -6.65
C GLU A 18 6.28 -6.03 -7.48
N LYS A 19 5.79 -6.11 -8.73
CA LYS A 19 5.60 -4.90 -9.57
C LYS A 19 4.62 -3.91 -8.92
N PHE A 20 3.58 -4.41 -8.25
CA PHE A 20 2.63 -3.57 -7.54
C PHE A 20 3.25 -2.88 -6.32
N GLU A 21 4.11 -3.56 -5.56
CA GLU A 21 4.85 -2.98 -4.43
C GLU A 21 5.76 -1.84 -4.90
N HIS A 22 6.55 -2.07 -5.95
CA HIS A 22 7.40 -1.03 -6.54
C HIS A 22 6.60 0.13 -7.13
N TYR A 23 5.48 -0.17 -7.80
CA TYR A 23 4.56 0.85 -8.30
C TYR A 23 4.01 1.71 -7.16
N PHE A 24 3.53 1.09 -6.08
CA PHE A 24 2.95 1.79 -4.95
C PHE A 24 4.01 2.64 -4.22
N ALA A 25 5.23 2.13 -4.06
CA ALA A 25 6.35 2.91 -3.55
C ALA A 25 6.62 4.16 -4.40
N ASN A 26 6.56 4.04 -5.73
CA ASN A 26 6.68 5.20 -6.63
C ASN A 26 5.50 6.17 -6.51
N LEU A 27 4.28 5.68 -6.29
CA LEU A 27 3.11 6.52 -6.04
C LEU A 27 3.27 7.35 -4.76
N LEU A 28 3.76 6.74 -3.68
CA LEU A 28 4.05 7.44 -2.42
C LEU A 28 5.11 8.53 -2.61
N ARG A 29 6.20 8.24 -3.32
CA ARG A 29 7.24 9.23 -3.64
C ARG A 29 6.68 10.45 -4.37
N LYS A 30 5.77 10.21 -5.32
CA LYS A 30 5.06 11.28 -6.05
C LYS A 30 3.99 12.01 -5.22
N SER A 31 3.61 11.43 -4.08
CA SER A 31 2.67 12.02 -3.11
C SER A 31 3.40 12.75 -1.97
N ASN A 32 4.65 13.15 -2.18
CA ASN A 32 5.51 13.86 -1.21
C ASN A 32 5.90 13.07 0.06
N TYR A 33 5.74 11.75 0.07
CA TYR A 33 6.26 10.92 1.15
C TYR A 33 7.79 10.85 1.09
N LYS A 34 8.43 10.85 2.26
CA LYS A 34 9.88 10.80 2.44
C LYS A 34 10.35 9.37 2.75
N LYS A 35 11.65 9.11 2.55
CA LYS A 35 12.34 7.85 2.91
C LYS A 35 11.62 6.58 2.43
N VAL A 36 11.01 6.62 1.24
CA VAL A 36 10.23 5.50 0.71
C VAL A 36 11.15 4.37 0.25
N ARG A 37 10.99 3.17 0.82
CA ARG A 37 11.73 1.95 0.45
C ARG A 37 10.82 0.72 0.40
N VAL A 38 11.09 -0.17 -0.55
CA VAL A 38 10.50 -1.52 -0.60
C VAL A 38 11.34 -2.42 0.31
N THR A 39 10.72 -3.32 1.07
CA THR A 39 11.42 -4.28 1.93
C THR A 39 11.87 -5.50 1.13
N GLN A 40 12.67 -6.38 1.75
CA GLN A 40 13.12 -7.59 1.07
C GLN A 40 12.00 -8.65 1.11
N TYR A 41 11.78 -9.35 0.00
CA TYR A 41 10.74 -10.38 -0.13
C TYR A 41 10.82 -11.51 0.91
N GLN A 42 11.99 -11.77 1.49
CA GLN A 42 12.17 -12.71 2.59
C GLN A 42 12.37 -11.96 3.91
N GLY A 43 11.54 -12.28 4.91
CA GLY A 43 11.66 -11.70 6.24
C GLY A 43 11.12 -10.27 6.34
N ASP A 44 10.22 -9.86 5.44
CA ASP A 44 9.52 -8.58 5.44
C ASP A 44 8.58 -8.38 6.64
N GLN A 45 8.33 -9.44 7.42
CA GLN A 45 7.40 -9.45 8.55
C GLN A 45 6.02 -8.85 8.21
N GLY A 46 5.57 -9.01 6.96
CA GLY A 46 4.28 -8.51 6.49
C GLY A 46 4.24 -7.02 6.13
N ILE A 47 5.37 -6.33 5.94
CA ILE A 47 5.41 -4.95 5.45
C ILE A 47 6.23 -4.89 4.18
N ASP A 48 5.60 -4.60 3.04
CA ASP A 48 6.27 -4.57 1.74
C ASP A 48 6.90 -3.19 1.44
N VAL A 49 6.30 -2.11 1.94
CA VAL A 49 6.78 -0.74 1.71
C VAL A 49 6.81 0.05 3.01
N LEU A 50 7.90 0.76 3.23
CA LEU A 50 8.09 1.70 4.33
C LEU A 50 8.17 3.12 3.79
N ALA A 51 7.54 4.07 4.48
CA ALA A 51 7.59 5.48 4.13
C ALA A 51 7.46 6.37 5.37
N HIS A 52 7.81 7.64 5.19
CA HIS A 52 7.62 8.67 6.20
C HIS A 52 6.67 9.74 5.64
N ASN A 53 5.68 10.11 6.42
CA ASN A 53 4.88 11.32 6.16
C ASN A 53 5.02 12.24 7.37
N GLU A 54 5.51 13.45 7.14
CA GLU A 54 5.87 14.37 8.22
C GLU A 54 6.79 13.65 9.24
N ASP A 55 6.34 13.53 10.50
CA ASP A 55 7.06 12.86 11.58
C ASP A 55 6.60 11.41 11.83
N LYS A 56 5.68 10.88 11.02
CA LYS A 56 5.13 9.53 11.17
C LYS A 56 5.83 8.51 10.28
N LYS A 57 6.23 7.39 10.87
CA LYS A 57 6.70 6.18 10.21
C LYS A 57 5.53 5.30 9.84
N MET A 58 5.44 4.96 8.55
CA MET A 58 4.31 4.25 7.98
C MET A 58 4.78 2.98 7.28
N GLY A 59 4.04 1.89 7.48
CA GLY A 59 4.25 0.63 6.75
C GLY A 59 3.03 0.25 5.92
N TYR A 60 3.27 -0.41 4.80
CA TYR A 60 2.23 -0.82 3.86
C TYR A 60 2.44 -2.27 3.44
N GLN A 61 1.43 -3.10 3.68
CA GLN A 61 1.29 -4.41 3.06
C GLN A 61 0.49 -4.26 1.76
N CYS A 62 1.11 -4.51 0.63
CA CYS A 62 0.56 -4.50 -0.71
C CYS A 62 0.04 -5.90 -1.08
N LYS A 63 -1.27 -6.03 -1.30
CA LYS A 63 -1.90 -7.25 -1.83
C LYS A 63 -2.55 -6.97 -3.17
N ARG A 64 -1.84 -7.27 -4.26
CA ARG A 64 -2.45 -7.32 -5.60
C ARG A 64 -3.12 -8.67 -5.78
N TYR A 65 -4.45 -8.77 -5.84
CA TYR A 65 -5.21 -10.03 -5.97
C TYR A 65 -6.39 -9.91 -6.94
N LYS A 66 -6.91 -11.07 -7.40
CA LYS A 66 -8.16 -11.17 -8.17
C LYS A 66 -9.42 -11.24 -7.30
N LYS A 67 -9.25 -11.61 -6.02
CA LYS A 67 -10.33 -11.77 -5.03
C LYS A 67 -10.15 -10.78 -3.90
N ASN A 68 -11.20 -10.63 -3.10
CA ASN A 68 -11.17 -9.77 -1.92
C ASN A 68 -10.12 -10.23 -0.89
N VAL A 69 -9.51 -9.27 -0.23
CA VAL A 69 -8.48 -9.49 0.80
C VAL A 69 -9.13 -9.83 2.14
N GLY A 70 -8.62 -10.90 2.77
CA GLY A 70 -9.08 -11.42 4.06
C GLY A 70 -8.19 -11.04 5.25
N ASN A 71 -8.54 -11.57 6.42
CA ASN A 71 -7.94 -11.22 7.72
C ASN A 71 -6.41 -11.39 7.77
N LYS A 72 -5.86 -12.37 7.05
CA LYS A 72 -4.42 -12.67 7.06
C LYS A 72 -3.58 -11.43 6.75
N ALA A 73 -3.95 -10.63 5.74
CA ALA A 73 -3.19 -9.43 5.39
C ALA A 73 -3.23 -8.36 6.50
N VAL A 74 -4.35 -8.27 7.23
CA VAL A 74 -4.50 -7.34 8.37
C VAL A 74 -3.66 -7.82 9.57
N GLN A 75 -3.63 -9.14 9.80
CA GLN A 75 -2.81 -9.74 10.87
C GLN A 75 -1.31 -9.55 10.59
N GLU A 76 -0.87 -9.79 9.36
CA GLU A 76 0.51 -9.56 8.90
C GLU A 76 0.92 -8.10 9.10
N ALA A 77 0.11 -7.15 8.60
CA ALA A 77 0.37 -5.73 8.78
C ALA A 77 0.42 -5.33 10.26
N HIS A 78 -0.51 -5.83 11.08
CA HIS A 78 -0.52 -5.53 12.52
C HIS A 78 0.75 -6.03 13.23
N ALA A 79 1.22 -7.24 12.93
CA ALA A 79 2.47 -7.77 13.47
C ALA A 79 3.68 -6.95 13.01
N GLY A 80 3.72 -6.62 11.71
CA GLY A 80 4.77 -5.80 11.11
C GLY A 80 4.88 -4.40 11.71
N LYS A 81 3.76 -3.81 12.16
CA LYS A 81 3.75 -2.52 12.88
C LYS A 81 4.72 -2.51 14.05
N SER A 82 4.63 -3.52 14.92
CA SER A 82 5.48 -3.65 16.11
C SER A 82 6.93 -3.95 15.73
N TYR A 83 7.14 -4.85 14.76
CA TYR A 83 8.48 -5.24 14.33
C TYR A 83 9.31 -4.06 13.80
N TYR A 84 8.70 -3.18 13.01
CA TYR A 84 9.38 -2.01 12.42
C TYR A 84 9.28 -0.73 13.27
N GLY A 85 8.56 -0.75 14.40
CA GLY A 85 8.32 0.44 15.23
C GLY A 85 7.59 1.55 14.46
N LEU A 86 6.48 1.19 13.81
CA LEU A 86 5.70 2.08 12.96
C LEU A 86 4.58 2.77 13.73
N ASP A 87 4.34 4.03 13.41
CA ASP A 87 3.24 4.81 13.98
C ASP A 87 1.90 4.38 13.37
N GLU A 88 1.89 4.14 12.06
CA GLU A 88 0.72 3.72 11.29
C GLU A 88 1.04 2.58 10.33
N VAL A 89 0.05 1.73 10.09
CA VAL A 89 0.20 0.62 9.16
C VAL A 89 -1.05 0.46 8.29
N TYR A 90 -0.82 0.09 7.04
CA TYR A 90 -1.82 0.06 6.00
C TYR A 90 -1.80 -1.30 5.29
N VAL A 91 -2.97 -1.78 4.90
CA VAL A 91 -3.10 -2.79 3.85
C VAL A 91 -3.64 -2.12 2.60
N VAL A 92 -2.95 -2.31 1.47
CA VAL A 92 -3.25 -1.71 0.18
C VAL A 92 -3.58 -2.81 -0.82
N THR A 93 -4.64 -2.64 -1.60
CA THR A 93 -5.01 -3.61 -2.62
C THR A 93 -5.63 -2.97 -3.86
N ASN A 94 -5.49 -3.63 -5.00
CA ASN A 94 -6.23 -3.31 -6.23
C ASN A 94 -7.70 -3.80 -6.18
N SER A 95 -8.07 -4.57 -5.15
CA SER A 95 -9.39 -5.17 -4.95
C SER A 95 -10.10 -4.54 -3.74
N TYR A 96 -10.98 -5.29 -3.09
CA TYR A 96 -11.69 -4.87 -1.88
C TYR A 96 -11.40 -5.80 -0.71
N PHE A 97 -11.79 -5.38 0.49
CA PHE A 97 -11.66 -6.18 1.70
C PHE A 97 -12.95 -6.93 2.02
N THR A 98 -12.81 -8.14 2.54
CA THR A 98 -13.94 -8.87 3.14
C THR A 98 -14.50 -8.12 4.36
N LYS A 99 -15.75 -8.39 4.74
CA LYS A 99 -16.37 -7.79 5.94
C LYS A 99 -15.55 -8.06 7.20
N SER A 100 -15.14 -9.31 7.41
CA SER A 100 -14.32 -9.69 8.57
C SER A 100 -12.96 -8.97 8.59
N ALA A 101 -12.33 -8.75 7.43
CA ALA A 101 -11.07 -8.01 7.37
C ALA A 101 -11.25 -6.54 7.77
N LYS A 102 -12.37 -5.91 7.35
CA LYS A 102 -12.73 -4.54 7.77
C LYS A 102 -12.96 -4.46 9.28
N GLU A 103 -13.71 -5.41 9.84
CA GLU A 103 -13.95 -5.48 11.29
C GLU A 103 -12.65 -5.65 12.08
N LEU A 104 -11.77 -6.55 11.63
CA LEU A 104 -10.47 -6.76 12.27
C LEU A 104 -9.59 -5.51 12.19
N ALA A 105 -9.54 -4.85 11.04
CA ALA A 105 -8.77 -3.63 10.84
C ALA A 105 -9.15 -2.51 11.82
N VAL A 106 -10.45 -2.34 12.09
CA VAL A 106 -10.93 -1.41 13.12
C VAL A 106 -10.39 -1.76 14.50
N LYS A 107 -10.35 -3.05 14.86
CA LYS A 107 -9.85 -3.51 16.17
C LYS A 107 -8.35 -3.42 16.32
N THR A 108 -7.59 -3.60 15.23
CA THR A 108 -6.11 -3.60 15.26
C THR A 108 -5.51 -2.23 14.94
N GLY A 109 -6.32 -1.25 14.54
CA GLY A 109 -5.86 0.07 14.10
C GLY A 109 -5.10 0.03 12.76
N VAL A 110 -5.31 -1.02 11.96
CA VAL A 110 -4.73 -1.14 10.62
C VAL A 110 -5.61 -0.37 9.65
N CYS A 111 -5.03 0.54 8.87
CA CYS A 111 -5.75 1.31 7.87
C CYS A 111 -5.91 0.50 6.57
N LEU A 112 -7.02 0.70 5.86
CA LEU A 112 -7.34 -0.03 4.64
C LEU A 112 -7.40 0.91 3.43
N ILE A 113 -6.64 0.59 2.39
CA ILE A 113 -6.67 1.26 1.10
C ILE A 113 -7.16 0.24 0.06
N ASP A 114 -8.45 0.32 -0.25
CA ASP A 114 -9.08 -0.50 -1.28
C ASP A 114 -8.94 0.12 -2.67
N ARG A 115 -9.54 -0.54 -3.66
CA ARG A 115 -9.54 -0.13 -5.07
C ARG A 115 -9.92 1.33 -5.28
N ASP A 116 -11.02 1.77 -4.68
CA ASP A 116 -11.52 3.13 -4.88
C ASP A 116 -10.62 4.17 -4.22
N SER A 117 -10.11 3.85 -3.03
CA SER A 117 -9.17 4.69 -2.30
C SER A 117 -7.84 4.82 -3.06
N LEU A 118 -7.31 3.71 -3.57
CA LEU A 118 -6.11 3.67 -4.40
C LEU A 118 -6.31 4.48 -5.69
N TYR A 119 -7.46 4.32 -6.35
CA TYR A 119 -7.79 5.10 -7.55
C TYR A 119 -7.80 6.61 -7.28
N LYS A 120 -8.38 7.04 -6.15
CA LYS A 120 -8.35 8.45 -5.73
C LYS A 120 -6.93 8.95 -5.49
N MET A 121 -6.07 8.16 -4.85
CA MET A 121 -4.65 8.51 -4.67
C MET A 121 -3.94 8.71 -6.01
N ILE A 122 -4.15 7.78 -6.96
CA ILE A 122 -3.56 7.87 -8.31
C ILE A 122 -4.02 9.14 -9.02
N LYS A 123 -5.31 9.47 -8.94
CA LYS A 123 -5.87 10.69 -9.53
C LYS A 123 -5.30 11.96 -8.89
N SER A 124 -5.15 11.99 -7.58
CA SER A 124 -4.58 13.14 -6.86
C SER A 124 -3.16 13.41 -7.34
N VAL A 125 -2.34 12.36 -7.46
CA VAL A 125 -0.96 12.50 -7.98
C VAL A 125 -0.94 13.00 -9.41
N LYS A 126 -1.85 12.54 -10.28
CA LYS A 126 -1.92 13.00 -11.67
C LYS A 126 -2.20 14.50 -11.76
N ARG A 127 -3.08 15.03 -10.90
CA ARG A 127 -3.39 16.46 -10.85
C ARG A 127 -2.19 17.30 -10.43
N ASN A 128 -1.49 16.87 -9.39
CA ASN A 128 -0.33 17.59 -8.85
C ASN A 128 0.90 17.59 -9.79
N LEU A 129 0.92 16.72 -10.81
CA LEU A 129 1.98 16.68 -11.83
C LEU A 129 1.63 17.46 -13.10
N SER A 130 0.37 17.90 -13.23
CA SER A 130 -0.12 18.70 -14.37
C SER A 130 -0.21 20.20 -14.05
N GLU A 131 0.15 20.59 -12.83
CA GLU A 131 0.29 21.97 -12.35
C GLU A 131 1.78 22.31 -12.21
#